data_AF-A0A812U839-F1
#
_entry.id   AF-A0A812U839-F1
#
_cell.length_a   1.000
_cell.length_b   1.000
_cell.length_c   1.000
_cell.angle_alpha   90.00
_cell.angle_beta   90.00
_cell.angle_gamma   90.00
#
_symmetry.space_group_name_H-M   'P 1'
#
loop_
_entity.id
_entity.type
_entity.pdbx_description
1 polymer ?
#
loop_
_entity_poly.entity_id
_entity_poly.type
_entity_poly.pdbx_seq_one_letter_code
_entity_poly.pdbx_strand_id
1 'polypeptide(L)'
;MLRKQLAAAIGKEVTPADFAAYMRFHYRKLFHEAFLPKPLCFSVRRSETHSPEGTLSIEEEVVGAGGDSNIKSPIVTMVASAAESAPMSFPLSASTNVTFAGERHLHAWLSHQFSGESGCQLSLVTRARQFSSMLVLIGRVSSATTFDPKYAAIIQNKDELTIPLNLSTIPTPKEFKDAIESLSPEQQAFAKAFRAMQLESTLFGVLVVQIKPQLEQVLNLADDSLTKEIKLTQDLMQLFIKYQIPSDLLSFDASSGEADLVNPTAAERLDQVKGHVRAMHEMIEKAKQEEIQERQQEVLYHDPFADEQKEYKQSHAKGAVRGAAMKSRQALSIGSRMVPQSAMVGGMVAEACAAPVLCSMPVPAPPPGGAPPPAAPAPPAPAQPSPTPTQTPPHPSQVADQAGSVGATSGTRDYTQVPLQMDQQFEKLDTDNSLRPTIINPADRWTKQSQKALLAKAETSYLSKTEQKQEREAAFDLLDALTKSGALPLTHASLHVVIAATHCFDKTVTETVIQNNVNPIAKVEPWLQR
;
A
#
# COMPACT_ATOMS: atom_id res chain seq x y z
N MET A 1 19.51 43.05 3.19
CA MET A 1 20.23 43.29 4.46
C MET A 1 19.63 42.45 5.59
N LEU A 2 18.33 42.58 5.86
CA LEU A 2 17.62 41.84 6.91
C LEU A 2 17.76 40.30 6.80
N ARG A 3 17.69 39.71 5.60
CA ARG A 3 17.91 38.25 5.40
C ARG A 3 19.28 37.79 5.87
N LYS A 4 20.33 38.56 5.57
CA LYS A 4 21.69 38.27 6.02
C LYS A 4 21.84 38.45 7.53
N GLN A 5 21.17 39.44 8.12
CA GLN A 5 21.16 39.66 9.57
C GLN A 5 20.43 38.53 10.31
N LEU A 6 19.26 38.09 9.82
CA LEU A 6 18.52 36.97 10.39
C LEU A 6 19.32 35.67 10.30
N ALA A 7 19.89 35.37 9.13
CA ALA A 7 20.74 34.20 8.95
C ALA A 7 22.00 34.27 9.84
N ALA A 8 22.62 35.44 10.00
CA ALA A 8 23.76 35.62 10.91
C ALA A 8 23.37 35.46 12.39
N ALA A 9 22.18 35.92 12.79
CA ALA A 9 21.69 35.80 14.16
C ALA A 9 21.33 34.36 14.53
N ILE A 10 20.74 33.60 13.60
CA ILE A 10 20.39 32.17 13.78
C ILE A 10 21.60 31.26 13.53
N GLY A 11 22.60 31.74 12.79
CA GLY A 11 23.78 30.99 12.37
C GLY A 11 23.59 30.17 11.09
N LYS A 12 22.38 30.14 10.52
CA LYS A 12 22.06 29.51 9.24
C LYS A 12 20.77 30.08 8.63
N GLU A 13 20.52 29.78 7.36
CA GLU A 13 19.21 30.00 6.76
C GLU A 13 18.22 28.94 7.25
N VAL A 14 17.03 29.38 7.66
CA VAL A 14 16.00 28.50 8.21
C VAL A 14 15.18 27.89 7.08
N THR A 15 15.16 26.57 7.03
CA THR A 15 14.34 25.79 6.09
C THR A 15 13.01 25.36 6.71
N PRO A 16 12.00 24.95 5.92
CA PRO A 16 10.78 24.32 6.44
C PRO A 16 11.06 23.08 7.29
N ALA A 17 12.09 22.30 6.96
CA ALA A 17 12.52 21.16 7.78
C ALA A 17 13.00 21.61 9.17
N ASP A 18 13.77 22.71 9.24
CA ASP A 18 14.18 23.30 10.51
C ASP A 18 12.99 23.80 11.33
N PHE A 19 12.01 24.42 10.66
CA PHE A 19 10.77 24.87 11.30
C PHE A 19 9.98 23.68 11.87
N ALA A 20 9.78 22.61 11.08
CA ALA A 20 9.09 21.40 11.53
C ALA A 20 9.81 20.73 12.71
N ALA A 21 11.15 20.63 12.66
CA ALA A 21 11.96 20.11 13.75
C ALA A 21 11.84 20.97 15.03
N TYR A 22 11.85 22.29 14.88
CA TYR A 22 11.61 23.21 15.99
C TYR A 22 10.21 23.02 16.59
N MET A 23 9.16 22.92 15.76
CA MET A 23 7.79 22.71 16.26
C MET A 23 7.68 21.44 17.10
N ARG A 24 8.32 20.34 16.69
CA ARG A 24 8.37 19.10 17.51
C ARG A 24 9.02 19.29 18.87
N PHE A 25 10.12 20.04 18.92
CA PHE A 25 10.75 20.41 20.18
C PHE A 25 9.82 21.29 21.03
N HIS A 26 9.16 22.25 20.39
CA HIS A 26 8.26 23.20 21.03
C HIS A 26 7.00 22.54 21.61
N TYR A 27 6.46 21.49 20.96
CA TYR A 27 5.31 20.72 21.45
C TYR A 27 5.52 20.19 22.87
N ARG A 28 6.76 19.85 23.25
CA ARG A 28 7.09 19.37 24.60
C ARG A 28 6.89 20.41 25.70
N LYS A 29 6.91 21.70 25.33
CA LYS A 29 6.66 22.81 26.25
C LYS A 29 5.20 23.26 26.24
N LEU A 30 4.52 23.06 25.11
CA LEU A 30 3.15 23.53 24.89
C LEU A 30 2.09 22.58 25.46
N PHE A 31 2.28 21.28 25.28
CA PHE A 31 1.29 20.27 25.67
C PHE A 31 1.57 19.69 27.04
N HIS A 32 0.50 19.43 27.80
CA HIS A 32 0.56 18.53 28.94
C HIS A 32 0.94 17.12 28.44
N GLU A 33 1.67 16.35 29.25
CA GLU A 33 2.23 15.04 28.88
C GLU A 33 1.18 14.08 28.29
N ALA A 34 -0.04 14.10 28.84
CA ALA A 34 -1.17 13.30 28.39
C ALA A 34 -1.62 13.58 26.93
N PHE A 35 -1.39 14.80 26.42
CA PHE A 35 -1.81 15.25 25.08
C PHE A 35 -0.63 15.46 24.12
N LEU A 36 0.58 15.13 24.57
CA LEU A 36 1.79 15.35 23.79
C LEU A 36 1.76 14.49 22.51
N PRO A 37 1.98 15.08 21.32
CA PRO A 37 2.01 14.33 20.06
C PRO A 37 3.00 13.17 20.10
N LYS A 38 2.54 11.96 19.79
CA LYS A 38 3.33 10.73 19.85
C LYS A 38 3.81 10.34 18.45
N PRO A 39 5.01 9.74 18.32
CA PRO A 39 5.43 9.15 17.05
C PRO A 39 4.40 8.12 16.55
N LEU A 40 4.01 8.20 15.28
CA LEU A 40 3.19 7.18 14.62
C LEU A 40 4.09 6.00 14.28
N CYS A 41 4.38 5.20 15.30
CA CYS A 41 5.14 3.96 15.24
C CYS A 41 4.55 2.98 16.25
N PHE A 42 3.77 2.03 15.76
CA PHE A 42 3.03 1.07 16.57
C PHE A 42 3.65 -0.30 16.43
N SER A 43 3.84 -0.97 17.57
CA SER A 43 4.26 -2.37 17.61
C SER A 43 3.05 -3.26 17.44
N VAL A 44 3.06 -4.10 16.41
CA VAL A 44 2.02 -5.10 16.16
C VAL A 44 2.31 -6.29 17.08
N ARG A 45 1.43 -6.56 18.04
CA ARG A 45 1.59 -7.65 19.02
C ARG A 45 0.24 -8.20 19.46
N ARG A 46 0.22 -9.47 19.87
CA ARG A 46 -1.01 -10.17 20.29
C ARG A 46 -1.59 -9.58 21.58
N SER A 47 -0.72 -9.35 22.56
CA SER A 47 -1.05 -8.71 23.84
C SER A 47 0.18 -8.00 24.39
N GLU A 48 0.03 -7.25 25.48
CA GLU A 48 1.15 -6.55 26.11
C GLU A 48 2.28 -7.48 26.60
N THR A 49 1.96 -8.72 26.98
CA THR A 49 2.94 -9.71 27.44
C THR A 49 3.71 -10.35 26.29
N HIS A 50 3.22 -10.23 25.05
CA HIS A 50 3.85 -10.81 23.87
C HIS A 50 4.91 -9.89 23.27
N SER A 51 5.96 -10.50 22.72
CA SER A 51 6.93 -9.79 21.90
C SER A 51 6.27 -9.28 20.62
N PRO A 52 6.63 -8.08 20.12
CA PRO A 52 6.10 -7.57 18.86
C PRO A 52 6.40 -8.48 17.68
N GLU A 53 5.40 -8.75 16.86
CA GLU A 53 5.50 -9.45 15.58
C GLU A 53 5.99 -8.51 14.46
N GLY A 54 5.77 -7.21 14.61
CA GLY A 54 6.18 -6.21 13.64
C GLY A 54 5.98 -4.79 14.11
N THR A 55 6.18 -3.86 13.20
CA THR A 55 5.94 -2.43 13.41
C THR A 55 5.22 -1.81 12.22
N LEU A 56 4.32 -0.88 12.51
CA LEU A 56 3.67 0.00 11.56
C LEU A 56 4.07 1.45 11.85
N SER A 57 4.61 2.16 10.87
CA SER A 57 4.95 3.57 11.00
C SER A 57 4.58 4.37 9.75
N ILE A 58 4.35 5.67 9.92
CA ILE A 58 4.40 6.64 8.81
C ILE A 58 5.65 7.46 9.06
N GLU A 59 6.58 7.39 8.12
CA GLU A 59 7.90 8.00 8.24
C GLU A 59 8.01 9.16 7.26
N GLU A 60 8.61 10.24 7.73
CA GLU A 60 9.02 11.35 6.89
C GLU A 60 10.52 11.31 6.66
N GLU A 61 10.92 11.79 5.48
CA GLU A 61 12.31 12.03 5.17
C GLU A 61 12.78 13.32 5.82
N VAL A 62 13.72 13.21 6.77
CA VAL A 62 14.29 14.36 7.49
C VAL A 62 15.69 14.64 6.96
N VAL A 63 15.92 15.89 6.59
CA VAL A 63 17.26 16.40 6.30
C VAL A 63 18.01 16.51 7.63
N GLY A 64 19.00 15.65 7.85
CA GLY A 64 19.85 15.71 9.03
C GLY A 64 20.58 17.06 9.16
N ALA A 65 21.03 17.40 10.38
CA ALA A 65 21.71 18.66 10.71
C ALA A 65 23.07 18.90 9.99
N GLY A 66 23.42 18.05 9.02
CA GLY A 66 24.61 18.15 8.18
C GLY A 66 24.37 17.95 6.68
N GLY A 67 23.11 18.00 6.20
CA GLY A 67 22.77 17.99 4.77
C GLY A 67 22.95 16.66 4.01
N ASP A 68 23.73 15.71 4.54
CA ASP A 68 24.20 14.54 3.75
C ASP A 68 23.53 13.20 4.10
N SER A 69 22.58 13.15 5.04
CA SER A 69 21.84 11.92 5.36
C SER A 69 20.34 12.15 5.47
N ASN A 70 19.58 11.55 4.54
CA ASN A 70 18.14 11.38 4.64
C ASN A 70 17.84 10.29 5.66
N ILE A 71 17.65 10.70 6.91
CA ILE A 71 17.18 9.81 7.96
C ILE A 71 15.67 9.82 7.90
N LYS A 72 15.07 8.65 7.68
CA LYS A 72 13.63 8.49 7.83
C LYS A 72 13.28 8.40 9.31
N SER A 73 12.32 9.19 9.75
CA SER A 73 11.84 9.16 11.14
C SER A 73 10.32 9.17 11.20
N PRO A 74 9.69 8.51 12.18
CA PRO A 74 8.23 8.52 12.29
C PRO A 74 7.68 9.93 12.50
N ILE A 75 6.61 10.27 11.78
CA ILE A 75 5.87 11.51 12.01
C ILE A 75 5.28 11.52 13.42
N VAL A 76 5.09 12.71 14.00
CA VAL A 76 4.38 12.86 15.27
C VAL A 76 2.91 13.20 15.02
N THR A 77 2.02 12.56 15.75
CA THR A 77 0.57 12.73 15.62
C THR A 77 -0.09 12.87 16.99
N MET A 78 -1.17 13.63 17.06
CA MET A 78 -2.07 13.52 18.20
C MET A 78 -2.90 12.25 18.00
N VAL A 79 -2.93 11.38 19.01
CA VAL A 79 -3.59 10.07 18.88
C VAL A 79 -4.67 9.90 19.94
N ALA A 80 -5.87 9.55 19.48
CA ALA A 80 -6.94 9.05 20.32
C ALA A 80 -7.10 7.55 20.07
N SER A 81 -6.91 6.73 21.10
CA SER A 81 -6.95 5.26 20.99
C SER A 81 -8.16 4.70 21.75
N ALA A 82 -8.82 3.70 21.17
CA ALA A 82 -9.93 2.97 21.78
C ALA A 82 -9.65 1.47 21.69
N ALA A 83 -9.45 0.81 22.84
CA ALA A 83 -9.11 -0.61 22.91
C ALA A 83 -10.30 -1.53 22.56
N GLU A 84 -11.50 -1.16 23.01
CA GLU A 84 -12.74 -1.90 22.74
C GLU A 84 -13.67 -1.06 21.87
N SER A 85 -13.56 -1.24 20.55
CA SER A 85 -14.38 -0.54 19.58
C SER A 85 -15.40 -1.47 18.93
N ALA A 86 -16.63 -1.01 18.72
CA ALA A 86 -17.70 -1.85 18.15
C ALA A 86 -17.35 -2.35 16.74
N PRO A 87 -17.51 -3.64 16.41
CA PRO A 87 -16.96 -4.26 15.19
C PRO A 87 -17.22 -3.49 13.90
N MET A 88 -16.27 -3.58 12.96
CA MET A 88 -16.41 -3.05 11.61
C MET A 88 -16.34 -4.20 10.60
N SER A 89 -16.80 -3.96 9.39
CA SER A 89 -16.75 -4.95 8.31
C SER A 89 -16.12 -4.37 7.05
N PHE A 90 -15.56 -5.24 6.21
CA PHE A 90 -15.13 -4.90 4.87
C PHE A 90 -15.48 -6.02 3.88
N PRO A 91 -15.67 -5.70 2.59
CA PRO A 91 -15.96 -6.72 1.57
C PRO A 91 -14.72 -7.57 1.29
N LEU A 92 -14.89 -8.89 1.36
CA LEU A 92 -13.93 -9.88 0.88
C LEU A 92 -14.13 -10.17 -0.61
N SER A 93 -15.39 -10.27 -1.01
CA SER A 93 -15.85 -10.51 -2.38
C SER A 93 -17.15 -9.74 -2.63
N ALA A 94 -17.76 -9.92 -3.81
CA ALA A 94 -19.04 -9.30 -4.12
C ALA A 94 -20.20 -9.76 -3.19
N SER A 95 -20.09 -10.93 -2.56
CA SER A 95 -21.15 -11.54 -1.75
C SER A 95 -20.79 -11.71 -0.27
N THR A 96 -19.52 -11.52 0.10
CA THR A 96 -19.00 -11.91 1.40
C THR A 96 -18.31 -10.73 2.08
N ASN A 97 -18.65 -10.51 3.35
CA ASN A 97 -17.99 -9.52 4.20
C ASN A 97 -17.22 -10.21 5.32
N VAL A 98 -16.06 -9.66 5.68
CA VAL A 98 -15.34 -10.03 6.90
C VAL A 98 -15.67 -9.01 7.97
N THR A 99 -15.98 -9.49 9.18
CA THR A 99 -16.08 -8.64 10.37
C THR A 99 -14.76 -8.65 11.11
N PHE A 100 -14.33 -7.49 11.62
CA PHE A 100 -13.14 -7.37 12.45
C PHE A 100 -13.39 -6.52 13.69
N ALA A 101 -12.68 -6.86 14.76
CA ALA A 101 -12.65 -6.14 16.02
C ALA A 101 -11.20 -5.95 16.49
N GLY A 102 -11.02 -5.05 17.44
CA GLY A 102 -9.73 -4.73 18.04
C GLY A 102 -9.51 -3.22 18.17
N GLU A 103 -8.26 -2.84 18.36
CA GLU A 103 -7.87 -1.47 18.70
C GLU A 103 -8.12 -0.51 17.53
N ARG A 104 -8.56 0.71 17.85
CA ARG A 104 -8.69 1.79 16.88
C ARG A 104 -7.91 3.01 17.32
N HIS A 105 -7.12 3.54 16.41
CA HIS A 105 -6.33 4.73 16.62
C HIS A 105 -6.73 5.78 15.60
N LEU A 106 -7.19 6.94 16.08
CA LEU A 106 -7.36 8.13 15.26
C LEU A 106 -6.13 9.01 15.42
N HIS A 107 -5.42 9.22 14.31
CA HIS A 107 -4.23 10.05 14.21
C HIS A 107 -4.58 11.37 13.54
N ALA A 108 -4.32 12.48 14.21
CA ALA A 108 -4.32 13.80 13.60
C ALA A 108 -2.88 14.24 13.35
N TRP A 109 -2.56 14.56 12.09
CA TRP A 109 -1.26 15.04 11.67
C TRP A 109 -1.37 16.44 11.06
N LEU A 110 -0.52 17.35 11.52
CA LEU A 110 -0.41 18.71 11.01
C LEU A 110 0.93 18.87 10.27
N SER A 111 0.85 19.17 8.98
CA SER A 111 1.98 19.49 8.13
C SER A 111 2.14 21.00 7.95
N HIS A 112 3.34 21.43 7.54
CA HIS A 112 3.64 22.82 7.23
C HIS A 112 4.24 22.91 5.83
N GLN A 113 3.68 23.77 4.99
CA GLN A 113 4.17 23.99 3.63
C GLN A 113 4.40 25.48 3.40
N PHE A 114 5.61 25.81 2.95
CA PHE A 114 6.01 27.18 2.56
C PHE A 114 6.11 27.27 1.05
N SER A 115 5.93 28.46 0.49
CA SER A 115 5.95 28.63 -0.96
C SER A 115 7.32 28.35 -1.58
N GLY A 116 7.32 27.84 -2.81
CA GLY A 116 8.54 27.52 -3.56
C GLY A 116 9.21 26.20 -3.19
N GLU A 117 8.70 25.47 -2.18
CA GLU A 117 9.26 24.18 -1.77
C GLU A 117 8.28 23.02 -1.96
N SER A 118 8.85 21.85 -2.25
CA SER A 118 8.10 20.59 -2.26
C SER A 118 7.80 20.20 -0.83
N GLY A 119 6.55 19.87 -0.51
CA GLY A 119 6.14 19.47 0.84
C GLY A 119 6.90 18.24 1.37
N CYS A 120 6.62 17.86 2.61
CA CYS A 120 7.28 16.69 3.21
C CYS A 120 7.01 15.40 2.41
N GLN A 121 8.05 14.57 2.27
CA GLN A 121 7.93 13.24 1.67
C GLN A 121 7.60 12.22 2.76
N LEU A 122 6.43 11.60 2.65
CA LEU A 122 5.97 10.58 3.58
C LEU A 122 6.03 9.18 2.97
N SER A 123 6.25 8.18 3.80
CA SER A 123 6.14 6.78 3.47
C SER A 123 5.44 6.01 4.58
N LEU A 124 4.42 5.23 4.25
CA LEU A 124 3.91 4.20 5.14
C LEU A 124 4.90 3.04 5.11
N VAL A 125 5.40 2.65 6.29
CA VAL A 125 6.40 1.60 6.43
C VAL A 125 5.90 0.53 7.39
N THR A 126 5.91 -0.70 6.91
CA THR A 126 5.53 -1.88 7.69
C THR A 126 6.71 -2.83 7.72
N ARG A 127 7.11 -3.27 8.91
CA ARG A 127 8.23 -4.20 9.10
C ARG A 127 7.79 -5.41 9.91
N ALA A 128 7.97 -6.62 9.38
CA ALA A 128 7.82 -7.84 10.18
C ALA A 128 9.11 -8.14 10.93
N ARG A 129 8.99 -8.80 12.08
CA ARG A 129 10.13 -9.47 12.72
C ARG A 129 10.39 -10.83 12.09
N GLN A 130 11.46 -11.48 12.54
CA GLN A 130 11.76 -12.85 12.14
C GLN A 130 10.62 -13.79 12.55
N PHE A 131 10.25 -14.74 11.68
CA PHE A 131 9.20 -15.72 11.93
C PHE A 131 7.83 -15.14 12.28
N SER A 132 7.61 -13.87 11.94
CA SER A 132 6.37 -13.16 12.18
C SER A 132 5.68 -12.92 10.85
N SER A 133 4.35 -12.83 10.86
CA SER A 133 3.56 -12.61 9.67
C SER A 133 2.32 -11.79 10.00
N MET A 134 2.05 -10.78 9.18
CA MET A 134 0.88 -9.93 9.33
C MET A 134 0.34 -9.51 7.96
N LEU A 135 -0.95 -9.21 7.94
CA LEU A 135 -1.63 -8.62 6.81
C LEU A 135 -1.76 -7.11 7.04
N VAL A 136 -1.49 -6.32 6.01
CA VAL A 136 -1.75 -4.88 6.02
C VAL A 136 -2.70 -4.56 4.89
N LEU A 137 -3.84 -3.98 5.24
CA LEU A 137 -4.89 -3.50 4.35
C LEU A 137 -4.89 -1.98 4.38
N ILE A 138 -4.88 -1.33 3.22
CA ILE A 138 -4.88 0.13 3.08
C ILE A 138 -6.13 0.53 2.32
N GLY A 139 -6.87 1.47 2.88
CA GLY A 139 -8.21 1.79 2.42
C GLY A 139 -8.75 3.08 3.02
N ARG A 140 -10.07 3.19 3.05
CA ARG A 140 -10.79 4.32 3.62
C ARG A 140 -11.90 3.85 4.56
N VAL A 141 -12.27 4.71 5.50
CA VAL A 141 -13.47 4.49 6.32
C VAL A 141 -14.65 5.11 5.59
N SER A 142 -15.58 4.28 5.13
CA SER A 142 -16.73 4.70 4.32
C SER A 142 -18.02 4.89 5.13
N SER A 143 -18.10 4.27 6.31
CA SER A 143 -19.22 4.44 7.24
C SER A 143 -18.74 4.23 8.69
N ALA A 144 -19.63 4.46 9.66
CA ALA A 144 -19.35 4.16 11.07
C ALA A 144 -18.95 2.69 11.33
N THR A 145 -19.36 1.78 10.45
CA THR A 145 -19.16 0.32 10.61
C THR A 145 -18.43 -0.31 9.42
N THR A 146 -18.02 0.45 8.41
CA THR A 146 -17.47 -0.09 7.17
C THR A 146 -16.10 0.48 6.84
N PHE A 147 -15.16 -0.42 6.57
CA PHE A 147 -13.84 -0.13 6.02
C PHE A 147 -13.79 -0.62 4.57
N ASP A 148 -13.24 0.20 3.67
CA ASP A 148 -13.12 -0.12 2.24
C ASP A 148 -11.63 -0.30 1.87
N PRO A 149 -11.10 -1.54 1.94
CA PRO A 149 -9.71 -1.85 1.59
C PRO A 149 -9.50 -1.78 0.08
N LYS A 150 -8.62 -0.87 -0.35
CA LYS A 150 -8.24 -0.75 -1.76
C LYS A 150 -7.00 -1.57 -2.11
N TYR A 151 -6.10 -1.71 -1.16
CA TYR A 151 -4.81 -2.37 -1.30
C TYR A 151 -4.61 -3.34 -0.13
N ALA A 152 -3.88 -4.41 -0.36
CA ALA A 152 -3.48 -5.35 0.68
C ALA A 152 -2.11 -5.94 0.37
N ALA A 153 -1.37 -6.31 1.42
CA ALA A 153 -0.09 -6.99 1.29
C ALA A 153 0.15 -7.90 2.50
N ILE A 154 0.89 -9.00 2.25
CA ILE A 154 1.38 -9.91 3.28
C ILE A 154 2.84 -9.56 3.58
N ILE A 155 3.13 -9.30 4.86
CA ILE A 155 4.46 -8.91 5.34
C ILE A 155 4.91 -9.98 6.33
N GLN A 156 6.00 -10.68 6.03
CA GLN A 156 6.46 -11.81 6.83
C GLN A 156 7.99 -11.91 6.93
N ASN A 157 8.52 -12.60 7.94
CA ASN A 157 9.94 -13.00 7.98
C ASN A 157 10.96 -11.89 7.68
N LYS A 158 10.98 -10.82 8.48
CA LYS A 158 11.84 -9.63 8.26
C LYS A 158 11.55 -8.84 6.98
N ASP A 159 10.43 -9.09 6.32
CA ASP A 159 9.99 -8.25 5.21
C ASP A 159 9.80 -6.80 5.69
N GLU A 160 10.20 -5.86 4.83
CA GLU A 160 9.91 -4.44 4.96
C GLU A 160 9.17 -3.96 3.72
N LEU A 161 7.96 -3.45 3.92
CA LEU A 161 7.16 -2.82 2.88
C LEU A 161 7.16 -1.32 3.08
N THR A 162 7.62 -0.58 2.08
CA THR A 162 7.64 0.88 2.03
C THR A 162 6.72 1.37 0.92
N ILE A 163 5.73 2.18 1.29
CA ILE A 163 4.73 2.75 0.39
C ILE A 163 4.83 4.28 0.47
N PRO A 164 5.38 4.95 -0.56
CA PRO A 164 5.38 6.40 -0.60
C PRO A 164 3.95 6.94 -0.58
N LEU A 165 3.73 8.07 0.09
CA LEU A 165 2.41 8.69 0.23
C LEU A 165 2.39 10.04 -0.50
N ASN A 166 1.44 10.17 -1.43
CA ASN A 166 1.15 11.41 -2.14
C ASN A 166 0.16 12.24 -1.33
N LEU A 167 0.48 13.53 -1.14
CA LEU A 167 -0.33 14.48 -0.38
C LEU A 167 -0.99 15.48 -1.34
N SER A 168 -2.29 15.69 -1.20
CA SER A 168 -3.02 16.71 -1.97
C SER A 168 -3.96 17.51 -1.07
N THR A 169 -3.82 18.83 -1.07
CA THR A 169 -4.61 19.75 -0.25
C THR A 169 -5.96 20.08 -0.88
N ILE A 170 -6.99 20.20 -0.05
CA ILE A 170 -8.32 20.72 -0.40
C ILE A 170 -8.37 22.23 -0.07
N PRO A 171 -9.09 23.06 -0.84
CA PRO A 171 -9.30 24.48 -0.51
C PRO A 171 -9.88 24.67 0.90
N THR A 172 -9.57 25.81 1.53
CA THR A 172 -10.12 26.11 2.87
C THR A 172 -11.64 26.30 2.81
N PRO A 173 -12.36 26.16 3.94
CA PRO A 173 -13.82 26.36 3.96
C PRO A 173 -14.24 27.73 3.40
N LYS A 174 -13.50 28.78 3.78
CA LYS A 174 -13.76 30.15 3.34
C LYS A 174 -13.46 30.35 1.86
N GLU A 175 -12.30 29.91 1.38
CA GLU A 175 -11.98 29.97 -0.07
C GLU A 175 -13.03 29.24 -0.92
N PHE A 176 -13.50 28.08 -0.45
CA PHE A 176 -14.54 27.34 -1.13
C PHE A 176 -15.87 28.10 -1.13
N LYS A 177 -16.28 28.68 0.00
CA LYS A 177 -17.51 29.47 0.11
C LYS A 177 -17.48 30.69 -0.82
N ASP A 178 -16.37 31.43 -0.81
CA ASP A 178 -16.17 32.59 -1.66
C ASP A 178 -16.19 32.20 -3.15
N ALA A 179 -15.60 31.04 -3.50
CA ALA A 179 -15.57 30.54 -4.87
C ALA A 179 -16.95 30.09 -5.41
N ILE A 180 -17.87 29.65 -4.55
CA ILE A 180 -19.20 29.21 -4.97
C ILE A 180 -20.28 30.29 -4.84
N GLU A 181 -19.99 31.42 -4.18
CA GLU A 181 -20.97 32.47 -3.89
C GLU A 181 -21.63 33.04 -5.16
N SER A 182 -20.86 33.16 -6.25
CA SER A 182 -21.35 33.66 -7.54
C SER A 182 -22.07 32.62 -8.40
N LEU A 183 -22.16 31.35 -7.95
CA LEU A 183 -22.78 30.26 -8.71
C LEU A 183 -24.29 30.16 -8.45
N SER A 184 -25.02 29.56 -9.39
CA SER A 184 -26.46 29.30 -9.20
C SER A 184 -26.71 28.30 -8.06
N PRO A 185 -27.92 28.26 -7.46
CA PRO A 185 -28.21 27.34 -6.35
C PRO A 185 -27.95 25.86 -6.67
N GLU A 186 -28.24 25.41 -7.89
CA GLU A 186 -27.97 24.04 -8.34
C GLU A 186 -26.47 23.75 -8.46
N GLN A 187 -25.70 24.71 -8.99
CA GLN A 187 -24.24 24.61 -9.09
C GLN A 187 -23.59 24.61 -7.69
N GLN A 188 -24.10 25.41 -6.76
CA GLN A 188 -23.65 25.42 -5.37
C GLN A 188 -23.93 24.08 -4.68
N ALA A 189 -25.13 23.50 -4.89
CA ALA A 189 -25.48 22.20 -4.35
C ALA A 189 -24.53 21.11 -4.86
N PHE A 190 -24.25 21.11 -6.17
CA PHE A 190 -23.27 20.21 -6.79
C PHE A 190 -21.86 20.39 -6.21
N ALA A 191 -21.38 21.64 -6.10
CA ALA A 191 -20.05 21.92 -5.55
C ALA A 191 -19.93 21.46 -4.09
N LYS A 192 -20.95 21.72 -3.26
CA LYS A 192 -20.99 21.29 -1.86
C LYS A 192 -20.95 19.76 -1.73
N ALA A 193 -21.70 19.04 -2.56
CA ALA A 193 -21.65 17.58 -2.60
C ALA A 193 -20.26 17.07 -2.99
N PHE A 194 -19.61 17.69 -3.97
CA PHE A 194 -18.26 17.30 -4.40
C PHE A 194 -17.21 17.60 -3.32
N ARG A 195 -17.31 18.72 -2.60
CA ARG A 195 -16.45 19.00 -1.44
C ARG A 195 -16.64 17.97 -0.33
N ALA A 196 -17.88 17.58 -0.02
CA ALA A 196 -18.15 16.55 0.98
C ALA A 196 -17.44 15.23 0.60
N MET A 197 -17.54 14.80 -0.66
CA MET A 197 -16.83 13.62 -1.17
C MET A 197 -15.29 13.76 -1.09
N GLN A 198 -14.74 14.96 -1.32
CA GLN A 198 -13.31 15.22 -1.14
C GLN A 198 -12.89 15.14 0.33
N LEU A 199 -13.70 15.65 1.26
CA LEU A 199 -13.45 15.57 2.70
C LEU A 199 -13.50 14.12 3.19
N GLU A 200 -14.45 13.31 2.71
CA GLU A 200 -14.48 11.87 3.00
C GLU A 200 -13.20 11.16 2.56
N SER A 201 -12.59 11.61 1.45
CA SER A 201 -11.31 11.07 0.96
C SER A 201 -10.12 11.37 1.88
N THR A 202 -10.26 12.23 2.89
CA THR A 202 -9.20 12.52 3.88
C THR A 202 -9.05 11.45 4.97
N LEU A 203 -10.01 10.51 5.07
CA LEU A 203 -9.97 9.40 6.04
C LEU A 203 -9.11 8.25 5.52
N PHE A 204 -7.80 8.43 5.61
CA PHE A 204 -6.83 7.42 5.23
C PHE A 204 -6.79 6.31 6.29
N GLY A 205 -7.15 5.08 5.93
CA GLY A 205 -7.22 3.96 6.86
C GLY A 205 -6.16 2.89 6.58
N VAL A 206 -5.51 2.41 7.63
CA VAL A 206 -4.58 1.28 7.60
C VAL A 206 -5.02 0.25 8.64
N LEU A 207 -5.46 -0.91 8.18
CA LEU A 207 -5.87 -2.03 9.02
C LEU A 207 -4.76 -3.08 9.03
N VAL A 208 -4.27 -3.43 10.21
CA VAL A 208 -3.27 -4.49 10.41
C VAL A 208 -3.94 -5.68 11.07
N VAL A 209 -3.72 -6.88 10.53
CA VAL A 209 -4.30 -8.13 11.04
C VAL A 209 -3.16 -9.10 11.34
N GLN A 210 -3.16 -9.64 12.56
CA GLN A 210 -2.18 -10.63 12.99
C GLN A 210 -2.57 -12.02 12.46
N ILE A 211 -1.66 -12.68 11.76
CA ILE A 211 -1.98 -13.94 11.07
C ILE A 211 -1.97 -15.12 12.04
N LYS A 212 -0.99 -15.22 12.95
CA LYS A 212 -0.85 -16.40 13.82
C LYS A 212 -2.05 -16.62 14.75
N PRO A 213 -2.55 -15.62 15.51
CA PRO A 213 -3.72 -15.83 16.35
C PRO A 213 -4.95 -16.24 15.52
N GLN A 214 -5.09 -15.68 14.32
CA GLN A 214 -6.18 -16.04 13.42
C GLN A 214 -6.04 -17.47 12.87
N LEU A 215 -4.82 -17.93 12.60
CA LEU A 215 -4.54 -19.32 12.21
C LEU A 215 -4.89 -20.30 13.33
N GLU A 216 -4.55 -19.96 14.58
CA GLU A 216 -4.91 -20.80 15.74
C GLU A 216 -6.43 -20.93 15.83
N GLN A 217 -7.15 -19.82 15.67
CA GLN A 217 -8.60 -19.79 15.70
C GLN A 217 -9.24 -20.61 14.55
N VAL A 218 -8.76 -20.45 13.31
CA VAL A 218 -9.36 -21.15 12.16
C VAL A 218 -9.12 -22.66 12.18
N LEU A 219 -8.01 -23.09 12.79
CA LEU A 219 -7.61 -24.49 12.91
C LEU A 219 -8.13 -25.16 14.19
N ASN A 220 -8.93 -24.46 15.01
CA ASN A 220 -9.42 -24.92 16.32
C ASN A 220 -8.32 -25.30 17.32
N LEU A 221 -7.17 -24.61 17.23
CA LEU A 221 -6.05 -24.77 18.16
C LEU A 221 -6.21 -23.86 19.38
N ALA A 222 -5.53 -24.22 20.47
CA ALA A 222 -5.45 -23.35 21.64
C ALA A 222 -4.54 -22.14 21.36
N ASP A 223 -4.75 -21.06 22.10
CA ASP A 223 -3.88 -19.89 22.06
C ASP A 223 -2.40 -20.27 22.29
N ASP A 224 -1.53 -19.68 21.48
CA ASP A 224 -0.07 -19.84 21.50
C ASP A 224 0.45 -21.22 21.05
N SER A 225 -0.43 -22.06 20.50
CA SER A 225 -0.04 -23.37 19.95
C SER A 225 0.95 -23.25 18.80
N LEU A 226 0.88 -22.18 18.00
CA LEU A 226 1.76 -21.97 16.84
C LEU A 226 3.03 -21.18 17.17
N THR A 227 3.15 -20.63 18.38
CA THR A 227 4.27 -19.75 18.77
C THR A 227 5.63 -20.44 18.61
N LYS A 228 5.72 -21.75 18.88
CA LYS A 228 6.95 -22.55 18.74
C LYS A 228 7.05 -23.30 17.41
N GLU A 229 6.01 -23.26 16.59
CA GLU A 229 5.84 -24.13 15.41
C GLU A 229 6.09 -23.35 14.11
N ILE A 230 7.33 -22.87 13.96
CA ILE A 230 7.74 -22.00 12.85
C ILE A 230 7.53 -22.69 11.49
N LYS A 231 7.99 -23.94 11.35
CA LYS A 231 7.87 -24.68 10.09
C LYS A 231 6.40 -24.91 9.73
N LEU A 232 5.59 -25.33 10.71
CA LEU A 232 4.16 -25.55 10.49
C LEU A 232 3.45 -24.27 10.02
N THR A 233 3.78 -23.12 10.61
CA THR A 233 3.18 -21.84 10.18
C THR A 233 3.57 -21.49 8.74
N GLN A 234 4.82 -21.75 8.34
CA GLN A 234 5.28 -21.52 6.96
C GLN A 234 4.59 -22.47 5.97
N ASP A 235 4.47 -23.74 6.32
CA ASP A 235 3.80 -24.76 5.51
C ASP A 235 2.30 -24.41 5.34
N LEU A 236 1.61 -24.03 6.42
CA LEU A 236 0.22 -23.56 6.39
C LEU A 236 0.03 -22.35 5.47
N MET A 237 0.88 -21.33 5.62
CA MET A 237 0.85 -20.14 4.76
C MET A 237 1.06 -20.50 3.29
N GLN A 238 1.95 -21.46 3.00
CA GLN A 238 2.17 -21.93 1.63
C GLN A 238 0.94 -22.67 1.08
N LEU A 239 0.29 -23.52 1.88
CA LEU A 239 -0.93 -24.23 1.52
C LEU A 239 -2.08 -23.27 1.19
N PHE A 240 -2.29 -22.23 2.01
CA PHE A 240 -3.34 -21.24 1.78
C PHE A 240 -3.08 -20.35 0.57
N ILE A 241 -1.86 -19.82 0.42
CA ILE A 241 -1.58 -18.82 -0.62
C ILE A 241 -1.29 -19.48 -1.97
N LYS A 242 -0.44 -20.51 -1.99
CA LYS A 242 0.07 -21.08 -3.26
C LYS A 242 -0.83 -22.17 -3.81
N TYR A 243 -1.41 -22.98 -2.94
CA TYR A 243 -2.21 -24.14 -3.35
C TYR A 243 -3.71 -23.94 -3.09
N GLN A 244 -4.11 -22.81 -2.48
CA GLN A 244 -5.51 -22.45 -2.20
C GLN A 244 -6.30 -23.57 -1.52
N ILE A 245 -5.66 -24.28 -0.58
CA ILE A 245 -6.30 -25.34 0.19
C ILE A 245 -7.23 -24.72 1.24
N PRO A 246 -8.54 -25.06 1.28
CA PRO A 246 -9.44 -24.55 2.31
C PRO A 246 -8.99 -24.92 3.73
N SER A 247 -9.21 -24.01 4.68
CA SER A 247 -8.80 -24.22 6.08
C SER A 247 -9.53 -25.36 6.78
N ASP A 248 -10.74 -25.71 6.32
CA ASP A 248 -11.52 -26.82 6.89
C ASP A 248 -10.82 -28.17 6.75
N LEU A 249 -10.12 -28.41 5.63
CA LEU A 249 -9.37 -29.66 5.40
C LEU A 249 -8.15 -29.82 6.32
N LEU A 250 -7.65 -28.72 6.87
CA LEU A 250 -6.47 -28.69 7.73
C LEU A 250 -6.83 -28.55 9.21
N SER A 251 -8.06 -28.08 9.50
CA SER A 251 -8.51 -27.80 10.86
C SER A 251 -8.64 -29.08 11.69
N PHE A 252 -8.45 -28.93 13.01
CA PHE A 252 -8.75 -29.99 13.96
C PHE A 252 -10.27 -30.21 14.02
N ASP A 253 -10.69 -31.47 13.84
CA ASP A 253 -12.06 -31.90 14.00
C ASP A 253 -12.10 -33.06 15.01
N ALA A 254 -12.88 -32.85 16.08
CA ALA A 254 -13.05 -33.83 17.14
C ALA A 254 -13.82 -35.09 16.68
N SER A 255 -14.52 -35.02 15.55
CA SER A 255 -15.42 -36.08 15.05
C SER A 255 -14.85 -36.94 13.91
N SER A 256 -13.67 -36.61 13.38
CA SER A 256 -13.12 -37.23 12.16
C SER A 256 -12.07 -38.33 12.39
N GLY A 257 -11.79 -38.71 13.65
CA GLY A 257 -10.79 -39.73 14.01
C GLY A 257 -11.39 -41.11 14.34
N GLU A 258 -10.59 -42.18 14.17
CA GLU A 258 -10.93 -43.57 14.55
C GLU A 258 -11.18 -43.78 16.06
N ALA A 259 -10.85 -42.79 16.89
CA ALA A 259 -11.20 -42.75 18.29
C ALA A 259 -11.85 -41.38 18.57
N ASP A 260 -13.11 -41.40 19.00
CA ASP A 260 -13.76 -40.24 19.61
C ASP A 260 -12.91 -39.78 20.81
N LEU A 261 -12.03 -38.79 20.59
CA LEU A 261 -11.23 -38.21 21.65
C LEU A 261 -12.16 -37.33 22.49
N VAL A 262 -12.57 -37.84 23.65
CA VAL A 262 -13.28 -37.06 24.65
C VAL A 262 -12.29 -36.08 25.28
N ASN A 263 -12.44 -34.78 24.99
CA ASN A 263 -11.59 -33.67 25.46
C ASN A 263 -10.10 -33.78 25.06
N PRO A 264 -9.77 -33.60 23.77
CA PRO A 264 -8.40 -33.62 23.28
C PRO A 264 -7.60 -32.46 23.87
N THR A 265 -6.40 -32.77 24.34
CA THR A 265 -5.40 -31.82 24.85
C THR A 265 -4.89 -30.92 23.72
N ALA A 266 -4.35 -29.73 24.05
CA ALA A 266 -3.81 -28.82 23.04
C ALA A 266 -2.69 -29.45 22.18
N ALA A 267 -1.89 -30.34 22.77
CA ALA A 267 -0.83 -31.04 22.07
C ALA A 267 -1.37 -32.06 21.05
N GLU A 268 -2.43 -32.81 21.40
CA GLU A 268 -3.08 -33.76 20.49
C GLU A 268 -3.73 -33.05 19.31
N ARG A 269 -4.40 -31.91 19.55
CA ARG A 269 -4.98 -31.09 18.47
C ARG A 269 -3.91 -30.63 17.48
N LEU A 270 -2.79 -30.14 18.02
CA LEU A 270 -1.66 -29.70 17.21
C LEU A 270 -1.04 -30.85 16.40
N ASP A 271 -0.91 -32.04 16.98
CA ASP A 271 -0.35 -33.20 16.30
C ASP A 271 -1.24 -33.68 15.15
N GLN A 272 -2.57 -33.66 15.32
CA GLN A 272 -3.50 -33.99 14.24
C GLN A 272 -3.39 -32.99 13.08
N VAL A 273 -3.35 -31.68 13.37
CA VAL A 273 -3.15 -30.64 12.34
C VAL A 273 -1.81 -30.83 11.62
N LYS A 274 -0.74 -31.17 12.33
CA LYS A 274 0.56 -31.52 11.72
C LYS A 274 0.44 -32.74 10.81
N GLY A 275 -0.34 -33.73 11.20
CA GLY A 275 -0.67 -34.90 10.38
C GLY A 275 -1.37 -34.52 9.08
N HIS A 276 -2.42 -33.68 9.15
CA HIS A 276 -3.15 -33.20 7.98
C HIS A 276 -2.25 -32.41 7.02
N VAL A 277 -1.45 -31.48 7.55
CA VAL A 277 -0.49 -30.70 6.74
C VAL A 277 0.53 -31.61 6.06
N ARG A 278 1.08 -32.60 6.79
CA ARG A 278 2.03 -33.56 6.21
C ARG A 278 1.42 -34.37 5.08
N ALA A 279 0.22 -34.92 5.28
CA ALA A 279 -0.48 -35.71 4.27
C ALA A 279 -0.74 -34.88 3.00
N MET A 280 -1.12 -33.61 3.15
CA MET A 280 -1.31 -32.69 2.02
C MET A 280 -0.01 -32.41 1.27
N HIS A 281 1.10 -32.19 1.98
CA HIS A 281 2.40 -32.01 1.33
C HIS A 281 2.86 -33.26 0.59
N GLU A 282 2.70 -34.45 1.18
CA GLU A 282 3.04 -35.73 0.52
C GLU A 282 2.21 -35.94 -0.75
N MET A 283 0.91 -35.61 -0.73
CA MET A 283 0.06 -35.67 -1.91
C MET A 283 0.52 -34.68 -3.00
N ILE A 284 0.85 -33.44 -2.63
CA ILE A 284 1.34 -32.41 -3.56
C ILE A 284 2.69 -32.81 -4.17
N GLU A 285 3.59 -33.39 -3.37
CA GLU A 285 4.88 -33.86 -3.84
C GLU A 285 4.74 -35.02 -4.82
N LYS A 286 3.86 -35.98 -4.52
CA LYS A 286 3.55 -37.09 -5.43
C LYS A 286 3.00 -36.58 -6.77
N ALA A 287 2.03 -35.67 -6.74
CA ALA A 287 1.45 -35.10 -7.97
C ALA A 287 2.50 -34.35 -8.82
N LYS A 288 3.41 -33.59 -8.19
CA LYS A 288 4.52 -32.94 -8.91
C LYS A 288 5.51 -33.93 -9.50
N GLN A 289 5.82 -35.00 -8.78
CA GLN A 289 6.71 -36.05 -9.28
C GLN A 289 6.10 -36.75 -10.50
N GLU A 290 4.80 -37.03 -10.46
CA GLU A 290 4.05 -37.59 -11.59
C GLU A 290 4.05 -36.62 -12.79
N GLU A 291 3.79 -35.32 -12.59
CA GLU A 291 3.84 -34.31 -13.67
C GLU A 291 5.25 -34.21 -14.30
N ILE A 292 6.31 -34.25 -13.48
CA ILE A 292 7.68 -34.21 -13.97
C ILE A 292 8.00 -35.48 -14.77
N GLN A 293 7.57 -36.65 -14.30
CA GLN A 293 7.78 -37.92 -14.98
C GLN A 293 7.04 -37.98 -16.32
N GLU A 294 5.79 -37.52 -16.37
CA GLU A 294 5.01 -37.45 -17.61
C GLU A 294 5.71 -36.52 -18.63
N ARG A 295 6.13 -35.32 -18.21
CA ARG A 295 6.86 -34.39 -19.08
C ARG A 295 8.20 -34.97 -19.55
N GLN A 296 8.90 -35.74 -18.70
CA GLN A 296 10.13 -36.44 -19.09
C GLN A 296 9.86 -37.54 -20.12
N GLN A 297 8.78 -38.31 -19.96
CA GLN A 297 8.38 -39.34 -20.90
C GLN A 297 7.93 -38.74 -22.24
N GLU A 298 7.20 -37.62 -22.25
CA GLU A 298 6.84 -36.91 -23.47
C GLU A 298 8.08 -36.41 -24.24
N VAL A 299 9.06 -35.86 -23.52
CA VAL A 299 10.34 -35.43 -24.12
C VAL A 299 11.09 -36.62 -24.69
N LEU A 300 11.16 -37.74 -23.97
CA LEU A 300 11.81 -38.97 -24.43
C LEU A 300 11.10 -39.58 -25.64
N TYR A 301 9.77 -39.48 -25.72
CA TYR A 301 8.98 -39.95 -26.86
C TYR A 301 9.16 -39.07 -28.11
N HIS A 302 9.21 -37.74 -27.93
CA HIS A 302 9.38 -36.80 -29.03
C HIS A 302 10.82 -36.66 -29.52
N ASP A 303 11.82 -36.87 -28.66
CA ASP A 303 13.24 -36.88 -29.02
C ASP A 303 13.98 -38.00 -28.25
N PRO A 304 13.96 -39.24 -28.77
CA PRO A 304 14.57 -40.40 -28.12
C PRO A 304 16.09 -40.30 -27.92
N PHE A 305 16.74 -39.32 -28.55
CA PHE A 305 18.18 -39.06 -28.46
C PHE A 305 18.53 -37.76 -27.73
N ALA A 306 17.55 -37.11 -27.08
CA ALA A 306 17.75 -35.85 -26.37
C ALA A 306 18.79 -35.95 -25.24
N ASP A 307 18.85 -37.09 -24.55
CA ASP A 307 19.82 -37.32 -23.48
C ASP A 307 21.22 -37.62 -24.03
N GLU A 308 21.35 -38.36 -25.14
CA GLU A 308 22.64 -38.56 -25.82
C GLU A 308 23.22 -37.23 -26.35
N GLN A 309 22.39 -36.32 -26.87
CA GLN A 309 22.86 -35.01 -27.32
C GLN A 309 23.30 -34.08 -26.17
N LYS A 310 22.67 -34.17 -24.98
CA LYS A 310 23.08 -33.41 -23.80
C LYS A 310 24.40 -33.95 -23.25
N GLU A 311 24.59 -35.26 -23.23
CA GLU A 311 25.82 -35.90 -22.76
C GLU A 311 26.99 -35.69 -23.75
N TYR A 312 26.72 -35.68 -25.07
CA TYR A 312 27.69 -35.32 -26.11
C TYR A 312 28.10 -33.83 -26.04
N LYS A 313 27.18 -32.92 -25.73
CA LYS A 313 27.47 -31.48 -25.54
C LYS A 313 28.21 -31.18 -24.23
N GLN A 314 27.91 -31.89 -23.13
CA GLN A 314 28.63 -31.73 -21.85
C GLN A 314 30.05 -32.34 -21.87
N SER A 315 30.26 -33.45 -22.58
CA SER A 315 31.57 -34.08 -22.73
C SER A 315 32.52 -33.28 -23.64
N HIS A 316 32.02 -32.68 -24.72
CA HIS A 316 32.82 -31.76 -25.56
C HIS A 316 33.12 -30.41 -24.90
N ALA A 317 32.27 -29.90 -24.02
CA ALA A 317 32.56 -28.68 -23.24
C ALA A 317 33.67 -28.88 -22.20
N LYS A 318 33.84 -30.10 -21.63
CA LYS A 318 34.92 -30.42 -20.69
C LYS A 318 36.23 -30.88 -21.36
N GLY A 319 36.20 -31.31 -22.61
CA GLY A 319 37.38 -31.72 -23.39
C GLY A 319 38.21 -30.55 -23.94
N ALA A 320 37.62 -29.36 -24.11
CA ALA A 320 38.28 -28.20 -24.71
C ALA A 320 39.24 -27.42 -23.77
N VAL A 321 39.42 -27.84 -22.51
CA VAL A 321 40.26 -27.13 -21.52
C VAL A 321 41.58 -27.87 -21.18
N ARG A 322 41.88 -29.04 -21.77
CA ARG A 322 43.14 -29.80 -21.49
C ARG A 322 44.04 -30.08 -22.70
N GLY A 323 44.04 -29.18 -23.70
CA GLY A 323 44.82 -29.36 -24.93
C GLY A 323 45.56 -28.11 -25.43
N ALA A 324 46.01 -27.21 -24.54
CA ALA A 324 46.81 -26.04 -24.92
C ALA A 324 48.06 -25.90 -24.04
N ALA A 325 49.00 -26.83 -24.19
CA ALA A 325 50.38 -26.67 -23.77
C ALA A 325 51.27 -27.58 -24.64
N MET A 326 52.45 -27.07 -25.05
CA MET A 326 53.45 -27.70 -25.93
C MET A 326 53.08 -27.73 -27.44
N LYS A 327 53.78 -27.11 -28.39
CA LYS A 327 55.17 -26.61 -28.52
C LYS A 327 55.20 -25.49 -29.59
N SER A 328 55.85 -24.36 -29.32
CA SER A 328 56.42 -23.50 -30.37
C SER A 328 57.78 -22.99 -29.90
N ARG A 329 58.84 -23.49 -30.53
CA ARG A 329 60.21 -23.00 -30.43
C ARG A 329 60.89 -23.22 -31.79
N GLN A 330 61.70 -22.23 -32.17
CA GLN A 330 62.45 -22.06 -33.43
C GLN A 330 61.63 -21.34 -34.52
N ALA A 331 61.73 -20.03 -34.77
CA ALA A 331 62.83 -19.05 -34.88
C ALA A 331 63.44 -18.95 -36.29
N LEU A 332 63.45 -17.68 -36.77
CA LEU A 332 64.27 -17.06 -37.83
C LEU A 332 63.93 -17.42 -39.28
N SER A 333 64.02 -16.55 -40.28
CA SER A 333 64.05 -15.09 -40.47
C SER A 333 64.22 -14.84 -41.99
N ILE A 334 64.06 -13.58 -42.44
CA ILE A 334 64.37 -13.05 -43.79
C ILE A 334 63.20 -13.20 -44.79
N GLY A 335 62.71 -12.17 -45.46
CA GLY A 335 63.05 -10.75 -45.50
C GLY A 335 62.26 -10.04 -46.62
N SER A 336 62.17 -8.71 -46.52
CA SER A 336 61.84 -7.71 -47.56
C SER A 336 60.43 -7.75 -48.20
N ARG A 337 59.52 -6.81 -47.92
CA ARG A 337 59.44 -5.38 -48.31
C ARG A 337 59.02 -5.17 -49.78
N MET A 338 57.77 -4.74 -49.99
CA MET A 338 57.29 -3.64 -50.89
C MET A 338 55.87 -3.90 -51.45
N VAL A 339 55.02 -2.88 -51.31
CA VAL A 339 53.78 -2.58 -52.06
C VAL A 339 54.16 -1.89 -53.40
N PRO A 340 53.28 -1.50 -54.35
CA PRO A 340 51.85 -1.80 -54.60
C PRO A 340 51.53 -2.05 -56.12
N GLN A 341 50.22 -2.04 -56.48
CA GLN A 341 49.58 -1.70 -57.78
C GLN A 341 48.82 -2.79 -58.57
N SER A 342 47.51 -2.51 -58.70
CA SER A 342 46.67 -2.39 -59.92
C SER A 342 46.35 -3.56 -60.88
N ALA A 343 45.14 -3.41 -61.46
CA ALA A 343 44.51 -4.06 -62.64
C ALA A 343 43.73 -5.37 -62.37
N MET A 344 42.38 -5.36 -62.43
CA MET A 344 41.48 -5.52 -63.62
C MET A 344 41.60 -6.93 -64.24
N VAL A 345 40.57 -7.73 -64.56
CA VAL A 345 39.11 -7.57 -64.77
C VAL A 345 38.47 -8.98 -64.81
N GLY A 346 37.19 -9.11 -64.38
CA GLY A 346 36.18 -9.92 -65.10
C GLY A 346 35.69 -11.29 -64.54
N GLY A 347 34.40 -11.36 -64.15
CA GLY A 347 33.54 -12.56 -64.25
C GLY A 347 32.86 -13.07 -62.95
N MET A 348 31.64 -12.62 -62.60
CA MET A 348 30.34 -13.38 -62.59
C MET A 348 30.25 -14.53 -61.56
N VAL A 349 29.31 -14.68 -60.61
CA VAL A 349 27.84 -14.49 -60.49
C VAL A 349 27.45 -14.38 -58.98
N ALA A 350 26.60 -13.43 -58.54
CA ALA A 350 25.15 -13.53 -58.19
C ALA A 350 24.83 -14.48 -57.00
N GLU A 351 24.02 -14.17 -55.98
CA GLU A 351 23.15 -13.04 -55.65
C GLU A 351 22.71 -13.17 -54.17
N ALA A 352 22.58 -12.06 -53.45
CA ALA A 352 21.88 -11.95 -52.17
C ALA A 352 20.90 -10.77 -52.29
N CYS A 353 19.63 -10.98 -51.95
CA CYS A 353 18.59 -9.97 -52.06
C CYS A 353 18.13 -9.49 -50.67
N ALA A 354 18.18 -8.18 -50.46
CA ALA A 354 17.51 -7.46 -49.38
C ALA A 354 16.83 -6.20 -49.97
N ALA A 355 15.53 -6.06 -49.67
CA ALA A 355 14.61 -4.89 -49.70
C ALA A 355 14.61 -3.90 -50.89
N PRO A 356 13.44 -3.29 -51.20
CA PRO A 356 13.29 -1.91 -50.72
C PRO A 356 11.86 -1.44 -50.38
N VAL A 357 11.83 -0.37 -49.60
CA VAL A 357 10.75 0.61 -49.36
C VAL A 357 10.60 1.52 -50.59
N LEU A 358 9.40 2.03 -50.93
CA LEU A 358 9.16 3.44 -51.36
C LEU A 358 7.66 3.77 -51.56
N CYS A 359 7.34 5.00 -51.11
CA CYS A 359 6.41 6.00 -51.65
C CYS A 359 4.88 5.93 -51.49
N SER A 360 4.40 6.95 -50.77
CA SER A 360 3.05 7.49 -50.66
C SER A 360 2.38 7.83 -52.00
N MET A 361 1.06 7.62 -52.04
CA MET A 361 0.16 8.12 -53.09
C MET A 361 -0.84 9.14 -52.52
N PRO A 362 -1.23 10.17 -53.28
CA PRO A 362 -2.17 11.21 -52.85
C PRO A 362 -3.64 10.79 -53.03
N VAL A 363 -4.50 11.27 -52.11
CA VAL A 363 -5.95 11.07 -52.08
C VAL A 363 -6.65 12.14 -52.95
N PRO A 364 -7.63 11.80 -53.81
CA PRO A 364 -8.36 12.77 -54.63
C PRO A 364 -9.49 13.46 -53.84
N ALA A 365 -9.71 14.75 -54.13
CA ALA A 365 -10.77 15.58 -53.56
C ALA A 365 -12.15 15.31 -54.21
N PRO A 366 -13.27 15.46 -53.46
CA PRO A 366 -14.62 15.42 -54.03
C PRO A 366 -15.10 16.82 -54.53
N PRO A 367 -16.09 16.86 -55.45
CA PRO A 367 -16.62 18.08 -56.07
C PRO A 367 -17.63 18.84 -55.16
N PRO A 368 -17.96 20.11 -55.49
CA PRO A 368 -18.91 20.92 -54.74
C PRO A 368 -20.36 20.80 -55.27
N GLY A 369 -21.34 20.91 -54.36
CA GLY A 369 -22.70 21.38 -54.67
C GLY A 369 -23.76 20.30 -54.97
N GLY A 370 -24.72 20.16 -54.06
CA GLY A 370 -26.00 19.46 -54.29
C GLY A 370 -26.86 19.47 -53.02
N ALA A 371 -28.05 20.06 -53.11
CA ALA A 371 -28.99 20.27 -52.00
C ALA A 371 -29.49 18.95 -51.34
N PRO A 372 -29.83 18.95 -50.04
CA PRO A 372 -30.46 17.80 -49.41
C PRO A 372 -31.94 17.64 -49.83
N PRO A 373 -32.41 16.43 -50.21
CA PRO A 373 -33.82 16.11 -50.38
C PRO A 373 -34.55 15.94 -49.03
N PRO A 374 -35.91 15.98 -49.01
CA PRO A 374 -36.69 16.17 -47.79
C PRO A 374 -36.75 14.95 -46.87
N ALA A 375 -37.04 15.24 -45.61
CA ALA A 375 -37.06 14.33 -44.46
C ALA A 375 -38.01 13.12 -44.63
N ALA A 376 -37.50 11.94 -44.27
CA ALA A 376 -38.29 10.75 -43.97
C ALA A 376 -38.49 10.61 -42.43
N PRO A 377 -39.63 10.06 -41.97
CA PRO A 377 -40.06 10.12 -40.58
C PRO A 377 -39.29 9.17 -39.65
N ALA A 378 -39.09 9.61 -38.41
CA ALA A 378 -38.42 8.85 -37.36
C ALA A 378 -39.28 7.70 -36.81
N PRO A 379 -38.69 6.54 -36.44
CA PRO A 379 -39.39 5.46 -35.75
C PRO A 379 -39.67 5.79 -34.26
N PRO A 380 -40.72 5.19 -33.67
CA PRO A 380 -41.23 5.56 -32.34
C PRO A 380 -40.34 5.08 -31.19
N ALA A 381 -40.25 5.91 -30.14
CA ALA A 381 -39.52 5.65 -28.90
C ALA A 381 -40.18 4.55 -28.04
N PRO A 382 -39.40 3.73 -27.30
CA PRO A 382 -39.93 2.77 -26.34
C PRO A 382 -40.58 3.43 -25.12
N ALA A 383 -41.67 2.82 -24.66
CA ALA A 383 -42.55 3.30 -23.60
C ALA A 383 -41.90 3.37 -22.20
N GLN A 384 -42.20 4.45 -21.47
CA GLN A 384 -41.94 4.62 -20.05
C GLN A 384 -42.96 3.83 -19.20
N PRO A 385 -42.53 3.09 -18.16
CA PRO A 385 -43.43 2.59 -17.13
C PRO A 385 -43.75 3.68 -16.07
N SER A 386 -45.00 3.66 -15.62
CA SER A 386 -45.70 4.62 -14.78
C SER A 386 -45.18 4.70 -13.32
N PRO A 387 -45.39 5.83 -12.60
CA PRO A 387 -44.93 6.03 -11.23
C PRO A 387 -45.89 5.43 -10.18
N THR A 388 -45.35 4.82 -9.13
CA THR A 388 -46.06 4.37 -7.91
C THR A 388 -45.39 5.06 -6.70
N PRO A 389 -46.13 5.40 -5.62
CA PRO A 389 -46.03 6.69 -4.95
C PRO A 389 -44.95 6.82 -3.86
N THR A 390 -44.49 8.06 -3.74
CA THR A 390 -43.53 8.62 -2.78
C THR A 390 -43.95 8.38 -1.32
N GLN A 391 -43.12 7.67 -0.57
CA GLN A 391 -43.14 7.71 0.90
C GLN A 391 -42.35 8.92 1.38
N THR A 392 -42.98 9.69 2.26
CA THR A 392 -42.52 10.92 2.88
C THR A 392 -41.39 10.64 3.88
N PRO A 393 -40.25 11.36 3.84
CA PRO A 393 -39.28 11.31 4.94
C PRO A 393 -39.80 12.11 6.15
N PRO A 394 -39.64 11.63 7.39
CA PRO A 394 -40.06 12.37 8.58
C PRO A 394 -39.14 13.58 8.85
N HIS A 395 -39.80 14.66 9.26
CA HIS A 395 -39.23 15.95 9.65
C HIS A 395 -38.28 15.82 10.85
N PRO A 396 -37.15 16.55 10.91
CA PRO A 396 -36.27 16.55 12.07
C PRO A 396 -36.90 17.33 13.23
N SER A 397 -36.99 16.67 14.40
CA SER A 397 -37.36 17.32 15.66
C SER A 397 -36.14 18.04 16.22
N GLN A 398 -36.34 19.33 16.51
CA GLN A 398 -35.43 20.20 17.22
C GLN A 398 -35.26 19.73 18.67
N VAL A 399 -34.02 19.67 19.17
CA VAL A 399 -33.74 19.79 20.60
C VAL A 399 -32.50 20.66 20.78
N ALA A 400 -32.65 21.67 21.62
CA ALA A 400 -31.70 22.72 21.93
C ALA A 400 -30.59 22.28 22.92
N ASP A 401 -29.57 23.14 22.98
CA ASP A 401 -28.39 23.19 23.86
C ASP A 401 -28.44 22.42 25.20
N GLN A 402 -27.34 21.72 25.49
CA GLN A 402 -26.70 21.82 26.80
C GLN A 402 -25.20 21.49 26.73
N ALA A 403 -24.41 22.41 27.27
CA ALA A 403 -22.97 22.31 27.45
C ALA A 403 -22.59 21.43 28.64
N GLY A 404 -21.44 20.74 28.51
CA GLY A 404 -20.58 20.34 29.64
C GLY A 404 -20.91 19.01 30.32
N SER A 405 -20.27 17.93 29.88
CA SER A 405 -19.85 16.82 30.76
C SER A 405 -18.89 15.90 30.02
N VAL A 406 -17.64 15.85 30.52
CA VAL A 406 -16.66 14.83 30.18
C VAL A 406 -17.13 13.53 30.81
N GLY A 407 -17.72 12.65 29.99
CA GLY A 407 -18.19 11.34 30.42
C GLY A 407 -18.10 10.37 29.25
N ALA A 408 -17.33 9.30 29.43
CA ALA A 408 -17.20 8.20 28.49
C ALA A 408 -18.58 7.57 28.25
N THR A 409 -19.26 8.00 27.19
CA THR A 409 -20.39 7.25 26.63
C THR A 409 -19.81 6.16 25.73
N SER A 410 -20.17 4.90 26.03
CA SER A 410 -19.90 3.72 25.21
C SER A 410 -20.70 3.74 23.88
N GLY A 411 -20.60 4.84 23.14
CA GLY A 411 -21.11 4.99 21.80
C GLY A 411 -19.98 4.84 20.81
N THR A 412 -20.13 3.93 19.84
CA THR A 412 -19.21 3.77 18.71
C THR A 412 -18.95 5.13 18.07
N ARG A 413 -17.71 5.62 18.14
CA ARG A 413 -17.33 6.88 17.48
C ARG A 413 -17.42 6.70 15.97
N ASP A 414 -18.29 7.47 15.32
CA ASP A 414 -18.36 7.53 13.87
C ASP A 414 -17.21 8.39 13.33
N TYR A 415 -16.21 7.73 12.73
CA TYR A 415 -15.05 8.42 12.16
C TYR A 415 -15.39 9.21 10.90
N THR A 416 -16.50 8.92 10.22
CA THR A 416 -16.93 9.65 9.01
C THR A 416 -17.34 11.10 9.31
N GLN A 417 -17.67 11.40 10.56
CA GLN A 417 -17.96 12.76 11.01
C GLN A 417 -16.71 13.61 11.24
N VAL A 418 -15.53 12.99 11.39
CA VAL A 418 -14.29 13.70 11.76
C VAL A 418 -13.87 14.75 10.72
N PRO A 419 -13.90 14.48 9.40
CA PRO A 419 -13.56 15.49 8.40
C PRO A 419 -14.51 16.69 8.42
N LEU A 420 -15.82 16.45 8.60
CA LEU A 420 -16.81 17.52 8.69
C LEU A 420 -16.63 18.36 9.96
N GLN A 421 -16.39 17.71 11.10
CA GLN A 421 -16.08 18.39 12.36
C GLN A 421 -14.82 19.23 12.21
N MET A 422 -13.77 18.69 11.59
CA MET A 422 -12.52 19.41 11.34
C MET A 422 -12.75 20.63 10.42
N ASP A 423 -13.49 20.48 9.32
CA ASP A 423 -13.79 21.57 8.39
C ASP A 423 -14.59 22.70 9.07
N GLN A 424 -15.56 22.34 9.93
CA GLN A 424 -16.31 23.30 10.74
C GLN A 424 -15.44 24.02 11.78
N GLN A 425 -14.48 23.33 12.39
CA GLN A 425 -13.53 23.96 13.32
C GLN A 425 -12.59 24.90 12.57
N PHE A 426 -12.15 24.55 11.37
CA PHE A 426 -11.39 25.46 10.52
C PHE A 426 -12.19 26.71 10.19
N GLU A 427 -13.46 26.62 9.80
CA GLU A 427 -14.27 27.82 9.53
C GLU A 427 -14.43 28.73 10.77
N LYS A 428 -14.58 28.13 11.96
CA LYS A 428 -14.78 28.88 13.21
C LYS A 428 -13.50 29.51 13.75
N LEU A 429 -12.38 28.82 13.60
CA LEU A 429 -11.13 29.17 14.27
C LEU A 429 -10.09 29.76 13.32
N ASP A 430 -10.22 29.56 11.98
CA ASP A 430 -9.20 29.93 10.96
C ASP A 430 -9.46 31.30 10.38
N THR A 431 -9.07 32.30 11.16
CA THR A 431 -9.13 33.69 10.72
C THR A 431 -8.27 33.95 9.50
N ASP A 432 -7.20 33.19 9.34
CA ASP A 432 -6.14 33.40 8.35
C ASP A 432 -6.29 32.53 7.10
N ASN A 433 -7.28 31.62 7.06
CA ASN A 433 -7.53 30.67 5.96
C ASN A 433 -6.27 29.91 5.52
N SER A 434 -5.47 29.47 6.49
CA SER A 434 -4.17 28.87 6.27
C SER A 434 -4.17 27.35 6.40
N LEU A 435 -5.21 26.77 7.02
CA LEU A 435 -5.33 25.33 7.23
C LEU A 435 -6.15 24.68 6.12
N ARG A 436 -5.50 23.75 5.42
CA ARG A 436 -6.10 22.99 4.33
C ARG A 436 -6.24 21.52 4.71
N PRO A 437 -7.44 20.93 4.65
CA PRO A 437 -7.58 19.47 4.74
C PRO A 437 -6.71 18.80 3.68
N THR A 438 -6.05 17.69 4.03
CA THR A 438 -5.09 17.02 3.15
C THR A 438 -5.49 15.58 2.94
N ILE A 439 -5.62 15.20 1.68
CA ILE A 439 -5.85 13.82 1.25
C ILE A 439 -4.49 13.11 1.17
N ILE A 440 -4.42 11.93 1.77
CA ILE A 440 -3.27 11.02 1.69
C ILE A 440 -3.63 9.89 0.74
N ASN A 441 -2.83 9.67 -0.30
CA ASN A 441 -2.98 8.55 -1.22
C ASN A 441 -1.68 7.75 -1.33
N PRO A 442 -1.72 6.41 -1.29
CA PRO A 442 -0.58 5.58 -1.65
C PRO A 442 -0.07 5.89 -3.06
N ALA A 443 1.24 5.91 -3.25
CA ALA A 443 1.87 6.08 -4.56
C ALA A 443 1.75 4.81 -5.41
N ASP A 444 1.98 4.97 -6.72
CA ASP A 444 1.85 3.90 -7.71
C ASP A 444 3.01 2.88 -7.71
N ARG A 445 4.09 3.17 -6.98
CA ARG A 445 5.27 2.29 -6.89
C ARG A 445 5.65 2.07 -5.43
N TRP A 446 5.64 0.82 -4.99
CA TRP A 446 6.06 0.45 -3.64
C TRP A 446 7.42 -0.24 -3.69
N THR A 447 8.08 -0.29 -2.55
CA THR A 447 9.33 -1.04 -2.39
C THR A 447 9.10 -2.11 -1.34
N LYS A 448 9.39 -3.37 -1.68
CA LYS A 448 9.32 -4.50 -0.76
C LYS A 448 10.73 -5.09 -0.65
N GLN A 449 11.27 -5.12 0.56
CA GLN A 449 12.48 -5.88 0.85
C GLN A 449 12.03 -7.20 1.47
N SER A 450 12.44 -8.31 0.88
CA SER A 450 12.05 -9.64 1.33
C SER A 450 13.25 -10.54 1.57
N GLN A 451 13.14 -11.39 2.59
CA GLN A 451 14.17 -12.36 2.94
C GLN A 451 13.63 -13.79 2.80
N LYS A 452 13.79 -14.39 1.62
CA LYS A 452 13.25 -15.72 1.29
C LYS A 452 13.74 -16.84 2.22
N ALA A 453 14.95 -16.73 2.76
CA ALA A 453 15.50 -17.69 3.72
C ALA A 453 16.24 -16.95 4.84
N LEU A 454 16.29 -17.54 6.03
CA LEU A 454 16.79 -16.89 7.26
C LEU A 454 18.21 -16.32 7.17
N LEU A 455 19.05 -16.92 6.33
CA LEU A 455 20.45 -16.54 6.12
C LEU A 455 20.68 -15.93 4.73
N ALA A 456 19.66 -15.85 3.88
CA ALA A 456 19.79 -15.25 2.56
C ALA A 456 19.89 -13.74 2.66
N LYS A 457 20.55 -13.10 1.70
CA LYS A 457 20.55 -11.65 1.57
C LYS A 457 19.13 -11.17 1.26
N ALA A 458 18.72 -10.05 1.85
CA ALA A 458 17.46 -9.42 1.52
C ALA A 458 17.46 -9.00 0.04
N GLU A 459 16.37 -9.30 -0.66
CA GLU A 459 16.12 -8.89 -2.04
C GLU A 459 15.13 -7.73 -2.03
N THR A 460 15.48 -6.64 -2.71
CA THR A 460 14.59 -5.49 -2.90
C THR A 460 13.86 -5.64 -4.23
N SER A 461 12.53 -5.68 -4.19
CA SER A 461 11.65 -5.60 -5.34
C SER A 461 10.86 -4.29 -5.34
N TYR A 462 10.34 -3.92 -6.51
CA TYR A 462 9.48 -2.77 -6.69
C TYR A 462 8.13 -3.25 -7.17
N LEU A 463 7.06 -2.90 -6.46
CA LEU A 463 5.71 -3.32 -6.79
C LEU A 463 5.02 -2.21 -7.59
N SER A 464 4.87 -2.43 -8.88
CA SER A 464 4.01 -1.66 -9.80
C SER A 464 2.54 -2.02 -9.61
N LYS A 465 1.62 -1.34 -10.31
CA LYS A 465 0.16 -1.59 -10.21
C LYS A 465 -0.23 -3.06 -10.42
N THR A 466 0.45 -3.75 -11.34
CA THR A 466 0.18 -5.17 -11.61
C THR A 466 0.60 -6.05 -10.43
N GLU A 467 1.79 -5.83 -9.88
CA GLU A 467 2.30 -6.59 -8.73
C GLU A 467 1.53 -6.25 -7.46
N GLN A 468 1.10 -5.00 -7.28
CA GLN A 468 0.20 -4.59 -6.20
C GLN A 468 -1.14 -5.32 -6.25
N LYS A 469 -1.69 -5.51 -7.46
CA LYS A 469 -2.93 -6.28 -7.64
C LYS A 469 -2.73 -7.75 -7.29
N GLN A 470 -1.60 -8.35 -7.71
CA GLN A 470 -1.26 -9.73 -7.34
C GLN A 470 -1.06 -9.91 -5.83
N GLU A 471 -0.35 -8.98 -5.17
CA GLU A 471 -0.20 -8.99 -3.70
C GLU A 471 -1.55 -8.84 -2.99
N ARG A 472 -2.44 -8.00 -3.53
CA ARG A 472 -3.80 -7.87 -3.01
C ARG A 472 -4.60 -9.18 -3.16
N GLU A 473 -4.59 -9.79 -4.34
CA GLU A 473 -5.29 -11.06 -4.59
C GLU A 473 -4.79 -12.14 -3.63
N ALA A 474 -3.46 -12.32 -3.51
CA ALA A 474 -2.87 -13.26 -2.56
C ALA A 474 -3.24 -12.98 -1.09
N ALA A 475 -3.30 -11.70 -0.70
CA ALA A 475 -3.73 -11.30 0.64
C ALA A 475 -5.22 -11.59 0.89
N PHE A 476 -6.07 -11.43 -0.10
CA PHE A 476 -7.51 -11.71 -0.01
C PHE A 476 -7.81 -13.21 -0.02
N ASP A 477 -7.08 -14.00 -0.81
CA ASP A 477 -7.14 -15.48 -0.76
C ASP A 477 -6.77 -15.99 0.64
N LEU A 478 -5.71 -15.42 1.24
CA LEU A 478 -5.34 -15.74 2.61
C LEU A 478 -6.43 -15.32 3.60
N LEU A 479 -7.01 -14.12 3.46
CA LEU A 479 -8.12 -13.67 4.32
C LEU A 479 -9.33 -14.58 4.21
N ASP A 480 -9.67 -15.05 3.01
CA ASP A 480 -10.76 -16.00 2.81
C ASP A 480 -10.51 -17.30 3.58
N ALA A 481 -9.31 -17.86 3.45
CA ALA A 481 -8.92 -19.05 4.21
C ALA A 481 -8.93 -18.81 5.73
N LEU A 482 -8.41 -17.68 6.21
CA LEU A 482 -8.31 -17.32 7.64
C LEU A 482 -9.67 -16.99 8.28
N THR A 483 -10.67 -16.66 7.48
CA THR A 483 -12.02 -16.27 7.95
C THR A 483 -13.08 -17.32 7.65
N LYS A 484 -12.72 -18.47 7.04
CA LYS A 484 -13.68 -19.44 6.49
C LYS A 484 -14.72 -18.74 5.61
N SER A 485 -14.23 -17.97 4.64
CA SER A 485 -15.03 -17.14 3.75
C SER A 485 -15.98 -16.20 4.51
N GLY A 486 -15.43 -15.46 5.48
CA GLY A 486 -16.13 -14.44 6.25
C GLY A 486 -16.96 -14.93 7.43
N ALA A 487 -17.07 -16.25 7.66
CA ALA A 487 -17.83 -16.80 8.78
C ALA A 487 -17.18 -16.52 10.16
N LEU A 488 -15.85 -16.47 10.21
CA LEU A 488 -15.09 -16.15 11.41
C LEU A 488 -14.64 -14.69 11.42
N PRO A 489 -14.91 -13.93 12.49
CA PRO A 489 -14.42 -12.57 12.62
C PRO A 489 -12.91 -12.53 12.90
N LEU A 490 -12.27 -11.46 12.44
CA LEU A 490 -10.88 -11.15 12.79
C LEU A 490 -10.85 -10.49 14.17
N THR A 491 -10.26 -11.17 15.16
CA THR A 491 -10.26 -10.72 16.56
C THR A 491 -9.00 -9.94 16.94
N HIS A 492 -7.89 -10.19 16.24
CA HIS A 492 -6.59 -9.60 16.52
C HIS A 492 -6.17 -8.63 15.41
N ALA A 493 -6.91 -7.52 15.30
CA ALA A 493 -6.67 -6.48 14.32
C ALA A 493 -6.52 -5.09 14.97
N SER A 494 -5.79 -4.19 14.32
CA SER A 494 -5.70 -2.77 14.70
C SER A 494 -5.98 -1.87 13.50
N LEU A 495 -6.91 -0.92 13.66
CA LEU A 495 -7.24 0.06 12.64
C LEU A 495 -6.65 1.42 12.99
N HIS A 496 -5.78 1.93 12.12
CA HIS A 496 -5.22 3.27 12.18
C HIS A 496 -5.93 4.15 11.15
N VAL A 497 -6.70 5.13 11.63
CA VAL A 497 -7.33 6.17 10.81
C VAL A 497 -6.48 7.43 10.92
N VAL A 498 -5.98 7.93 9.81
CA VAL A 498 -5.12 9.12 9.74
C VAL A 498 -5.88 10.23 9.03
N ILE A 499 -6.01 11.37 9.71
CA ILE A 499 -6.48 12.63 9.13
C ILE A 499 -5.35 13.63 9.13
N ALA A 500 -5.23 14.38 8.04
CA ALA A 500 -4.16 15.33 7.82
C ALA A 500 -4.69 16.72 7.48
N ALA A 501 -3.98 17.72 8.00
CA ALA A 501 -4.13 19.10 7.60
C ALA A 501 -2.76 19.69 7.26
N THR A 502 -2.72 20.58 6.28
CA THR A 502 -1.51 21.30 5.90
C THR A 502 -1.72 22.77 6.16
N HIS A 503 -0.86 23.34 7.01
CA HIS A 503 -0.76 24.77 7.21
C HIS A 503 0.10 25.37 6.10
N CYS A 504 -0.53 26.13 5.20
CA CYS A 504 0.11 26.73 4.04
C CYS A 504 0.54 28.17 4.34
N PHE A 505 1.78 28.49 4.02
CA PHE A 505 2.31 29.85 4.02
C PHE A 505 2.53 30.32 2.58
N ASP A 506 2.08 31.54 2.27
CA ASP A 506 2.21 32.13 0.91
C ASP A 506 3.65 32.46 0.53
N LYS A 507 4.56 32.50 1.52
CA LYS A 507 5.97 32.88 1.37
C LYS A 507 6.89 31.79 1.93
N THR A 508 8.17 31.86 1.57
CA THR A 508 9.21 31.04 2.21
C THR A 508 9.29 31.34 3.72
N VAL A 509 9.94 30.47 4.51
CA VAL A 509 10.11 30.70 5.97
C VAL A 509 10.75 32.05 6.24
N THR A 510 11.87 32.31 5.57
CA THR A 510 12.65 33.54 5.69
C THR A 510 11.85 34.78 5.29
N GLU A 511 11.06 34.70 4.22
CA GLU A 511 10.23 35.83 3.77
C GLU A 511 9.00 36.05 4.64
N THR A 512 8.44 34.99 5.23
CA THR A 512 7.36 35.10 6.22
C THR A 512 7.82 35.92 7.42
N VAL A 513 9.04 35.64 7.93
CA VAL A 513 9.62 36.39 9.05
C VAL A 513 9.97 37.81 8.64
N ILE A 514 10.57 38.01 7.47
CA ILE A 514 11.17 39.31 7.11
C ILE A 514 10.19 40.22 6.39
N GLN A 515 9.53 39.73 5.34
CA GLN A 515 8.66 40.56 4.50
C GLN A 515 7.29 40.74 5.14
N ASN A 516 6.73 39.67 5.72
CA ASN A 516 5.42 39.77 6.39
C ASN A 516 5.57 40.25 7.84
N ASN A 517 6.79 40.28 8.39
CA ASN A 517 7.05 40.57 9.80
C ASN A 517 6.20 39.67 10.74
N VAL A 518 6.00 38.42 10.35
CA VAL A 518 5.20 37.43 11.08
C VAL A 518 6.11 36.36 11.64
N ASN A 519 5.99 36.08 12.93
CA ASN A 519 6.59 34.89 13.52
C ASN A 519 5.73 33.65 13.15
N PRO A 520 6.23 32.73 12.30
CA PRO A 520 5.46 31.55 11.90
C PRO A 520 5.13 30.63 13.08
N ILE A 521 5.92 30.65 14.16
CA ILE A 521 5.65 29.89 15.39
C ILE A 521 4.39 30.40 16.06
N ALA A 522 4.31 31.72 16.28
CA ALA A 522 3.15 32.36 16.91
C ALA A 522 1.88 32.25 16.07
N LYS A 523 2.02 32.03 14.75
CA LYS A 523 0.90 31.74 13.85
C LYS A 523 0.38 30.31 14.00
N VAL A 524 1.26 29.34 14.27
CA VAL A 524 0.91 27.92 14.41
C VAL A 524 0.47 27.55 15.84
N GLU A 525 1.03 28.20 16.86
CA GLU A 525 0.82 27.84 18.27
C GLU A 525 -0.66 27.86 18.74
N PRO A 526 -1.48 28.89 18.40
CA PRO A 526 -2.89 28.92 18.80
C PRO A 526 -3.71 27.74 18.27
N TRP A 527 -3.26 27.14 17.16
CA TRP A 527 -3.92 26.00 16.53
C TRP A 527 -3.70 24.68 17.22
N LEU A 528 -2.57 24.57 17.90
CA LEU A 528 -2.19 23.34 18.59
C LEU A 528 -2.93 23.23 19.93
N GLN A 529 -3.29 24.36 20.54
CA GLN A 529 -4.00 24.40 21.82
C GLN A 529 -5.52 24.20 21.69
N ARG A 530 -6.09 24.49 20.52
CA ARG A 530 -7.53 24.42 20.25
C ARG A 530 -7.87 23.10 19.56
#